data_AF-A0A2J8U882-F1
#
_entry.id   AF-A0A2J8U882-F1
#
_cell.length_a   1.000
_cell.length_b   1.000
_cell.length_c   1.000
_cell.angle_alpha   90.00
_cell.angle_beta   90.00
_cell.angle_gamma   90.00
#
_symmetry.space_group_name_H-M   'P 1'
#
loop_
_entity.id
_entity.type
_entity.pdbx_description
1 polymer ?
#
loop_
_entity_poly.entity_id
_entity_poly.type
_entity_poly.pdbx_seq_one_letter_code
_entity_poly.pdbx_strand_id
1 'polypeptide(L)' 'MTRHGKNCTAGAVYTYHEKKKDTAASGYGTQNIRLSRDAVKDFDCCCLSLQPCHDPVVTWLPV' A
#
# COMPACT_ATOMS: atom_id res chain seq x y z
N MET A 1 10.06 -5.62 7.11
CA MET A 1 11.34 -6.18 6.62
C MET A 1 11.07 -7.62 6.25
N THR A 2 10.97 -7.94 4.96
CA THR A 2 10.82 -9.33 4.51
C THR A 2 12.05 -10.14 4.88
N ARG A 3 11.84 -11.42 5.16
CA ARG A 3 12.87 -12.37 5.59
C ARG A 3 13.98 -12.43 4.53
N HIS A 4 15.16 -11.88 4.83
CA HIS A 4 16.29 -11.91 3.91
C HIS A 4 16.84 -13.34 3.89
N GLY A 5 16.67 -14.05 2.78
CA GLY A 5 17.27 -15.37 2.60
C GLY A 5 18.80 -15.25 2.66
N LYS A 6 19.46 -16.11 3.46
CA LYS A 6 20.92 -16.09 3.69
C LYS A 6 21.76 -16.12 2.40
N ASN A 7 21.18 -16.57 1.28
CA ASN A 7 21.83 -16.69 -0.03
C ASN A 7 21.12 -15.89 -1.12
N CYS A 8 20.44 -14.79 -0.79
CA CYS A 8 19.79 -13.94 -1.78
C CYS A 8 20.85 -13.18 -2.61
N THR A 9 21.15 -13.66 -3.82
CA THR A 9 22.05 -13.00 -4.79
C THR A 9 21.36 -11.92 -5.61
N ALA A 10 20.06 -11.66 -5.38
CA ALA A 10 19.34 -10.54 -5.97
C ALA A 10 19.74 -9.23 -5.24
N GLY A 11 20.95 -8.75 -5.53
CA GLY A 11 21.36 -7.40 -5.17
C GLY A 11 20.40 -6.41 -5.82
N ALA A 12 19.85 -5.48 -5.03
CA ALA A 12 19.03 -4.43 -5.59
C ALA A 12 19.90 -3.58 -6.53
N VAL A 13 19.53 -3.53 -7.81
CA VAL A 13 20.18 -2.67 -8.83
C VAL A 13 20.20 -1.21 -8.36
N TYR A 14 19.12 -0.81 -7.66
CA TYR A 14 18.95 0.51 -7.07
C TYR A 14 19.28 0.51 -5.57
N THR A 15 20.13 1.45 -5.17
CA THR A 15 20.42 1.77 -3.78
C THR A 15 19.21 2.43 -3.11
N TYR A 16 19.21 2.44 -1.78
CA TYR A 16 18.16 3.09 -1.00
C TYR A 16 17.99 4.57 -1.36
N HIS A 17 19.09 5.30 -1.54
CA HIS A 17 19.06 6.73 -1.84
C HIS A 17 18.50 7.02 -3.22
N GLU A 18 18.82 6.19 -4.21
CA GLU A 18 18.27 6.33 -5.55
C GLU A 18 16.76 6.05 -5.54
N LYS A 19 16.29 5.00 -4.83
CA LYS A 19 14.85 4.74 -4.67
C LYS A 19 14.12 5.88 -3.98
N LYS A 20 14.75 6.47 -2.95
CA LYS A 20 14.19 7.61 -2.22
C LYS A 20 14.09 8.84 -3.13
N LYS A 21 15.11 9.11 -3.95
CA LYS A 21 15.11 10.22 -4.91
C LYS A 21 14.03 10.03 -5.97
N ASP A 22 13.89 8.83 -6.51
CA ASP A 22 12.87 8.51 -7.50
C ASP A 22 11.45 8.58 -6.93
N THR A 23 11.26 8.11 -5.69
CA THR A 23 9.97 8.24 -4.97
C THR A 23 9.60 9.72 -4.80
N ALA A 24 10.58 10.58 -4.48
CA ALA A 24 10.36 12.02 -4.35
C ALA A 24 10.07 12.70 -5.70
N ALA A 25 10.74 12.31 -6.78
CA ALA A 25 10.57 12.91 -8.11
C ALA A 25 9.28 12.44 -8.80
N SER A 26 8.94 11.15 -8.66
CA SER A 26 7.75 10.56 -9.28
C SER A 26 6.47 10.85 -8.49
N GLY A 27 6.57 11.11 -7.19
CA GLY A 27 5.41 11.23 -6.29
C GLY A 27 4.74 9.88 -5.99
N TYR A 28 5.26 8.78 -6.54
CA TYR A 28 4.75 7.41 -6.35
C TYR A 28 5.72 6.59 -5.51
N GLY A 29 5.17 5.70 -4.67
CA GLY A 29 5.93 4.82 -3.80
C GLY A 29 5.60 5.02 -2.33
N THR A 30 6.44 4.46 -1.47
CA THR A 30 6.21 4.46 -0.03
C THR A 30 6.47 5.85 0.56
N GLN A 31 5.40 6.57 0.88
CA GLN A 31 5.48 7.87 1.54
C GLN A 31 5.34 7.71 3.06
N ASN A 32 6.21 8.38 3.83
CA ASN A 32 6.07 8.48 5.28
C ASN A 32 5.35 9.78 5.64
N ILE A 33 4.06 9.83 5.32
CA ILE A 33 3.18 10.97 5.59
C ILE A 33 2.00 10.52 6.44
N ARG A 34 1.46 11.44 7.26
CA ARG A 34 0.19 11.21 7.95
C ARG A 34 -0.94 11.45 6.96
N LEU A 35 -1.76 10.42 6.77
CA LEU A 35 -2.98 10.53 5.98
C LEU A 35 -4.06 11.26 6.78
N SER A 36 -4.80 12.15 6.12
CA SER A 36 -5.99 12.76 6.70
C SER A 36 -7.11 11.73 6.82
N ARG A 37 -8.14 12.03 7.63
CA ARG A 37 -9.35 11.19 7.73
C ARG A 37 -9.95 10.92 6.35
N ASP A 38 -10.00 11.95 5.50
CA ASP A 38 -10.63 11.89 4.18
C ASP A 38 -9.89 10.96 3.20
N ALA A 39 -8.62 10.64 3.48
CA ALA A 39 -7.84 9.69 2.69
C ALA A 39 -8.12 8.23 3.07
N VAL A 40 -8.87 7.99 4.14
CA VAL A 40 -9.23 6.67 4.63
C VAL A 40 -10.71 6.43 4.34
N LYS A 41 -11.03 5.30 3.71
CA LYS A 41 -12.41 4.88 3.47
C LYS A 41 -13.15 4.70 4.80
N ASP A 42 -14.35 5.25 4.92
CA ASP A 42 -15.23 4.99 6.07
C ASP A 42 -15.58 3.48 6.19
N PHE A 43 -15.92 3.06 7.40
CA PHE A 43 -16.15 1.65 7.73
C PHE A 43 -17.31 1.03 6.94
N ASP A 44 -18.37 1.81 6.73
CA ASP A 44 -19.62 1.43 6.07
C ASP A 44 -19.62 1.62 4.55
N CYS A 45 -18.52 2.09 3.96
CA CYS A 45 -18.41 2.30 2.52
C CYS A 45 -18.01 1.03 1.75
N CYS A 46 -18.55 0.87 0.54
CA CYS A 46 -18.21 -0.24 -0.35
C CYS A 46 -16.76 -0.12 -0.85
N CYS A 47 -16.01 -1.22 -0.86
CA CYS A 47 -14.62 -1.22 -1.36
C CYS A 47 -14.50 -0.99 -2.88
N LEU A 48 -15.61 -1.05 -3.62
CA LEU A 48 -15.65 -0.83 -5.06
C LEU A 48 -16.08 0.61 -5.41
N SER A 49 -17.18 1.08 -4.83
CA SER A 49 -17.76 2.39 -5.16
C SER A 49 -17.34 3.52 -4.23
N LEU A 50 -16.76 3.22 -3.06
CA LEU A 50 -16.45 4.19 -1.99
C LEU A 50 -17.67 5.00 -1.50
N GLN A 51 -18.88 4.54 -1.80
CA GLN A 51 -20.14 5.09 -1.31
C GLN A 51 -20.66 4.24 -0.13
N PRO A 52 -21.51 4.80 0.75
CA PRO A 52 -22.16 4.04 1.81
C PRO A 52 -22.86 2.79 1.26
N CYS A 53 -22.63 1.64 1.90
CA CYS A 53 -23.24 0.37 1.50
C CYS A 53 -24.74 0.38 1.81
N HIS A 54 -25.58 0.23 0.79
CA HIS A 54 -27.01 0.00 0.98
C HIS A 54 -27.33 -1.49 1.25
N ASP A 55 -26.63 -2.40 0.57
CA ASP A 55 -26.80 -3.86 0.72
C ASP A 55 -25.41 -4.55 0.78
N PRO A 56 -24.81 -4.66 1.98
CA PRO A 56 -23.45 -5.16 2.14
C PRO A 56 -23.38 -6.69 1.97
N VAL A 57 -22.58 -7.15 1.00
CA VAL A 57 -22.30 -8.59 0.80
C VAL A 57 -20.89 -8.92 1.26
N VAL A 58 -20.75 -9.99 2.04
CA VAL A 58 -19.44 -10.48 2.53
C VAL A 58 -19.08 -11.76 1.81
N THR A 59 -17.92 -11.79 1.16
CA THR A 59 -17.37 -13.01 0.58
C THR A 59 -16.63 -13.79 1.65
N TRP A 60 -17.06 -15.02 1.93
CA TRP A 60 -16.30 -15.96 2.76
C TRP A 60 -15.10 -16.48 1.96
N LEU A 61 -13.94 -15.86 2.13
CA LEU A 61 -12.68 -16.46 1.69
C LEU A 61 -12.19 -17.42 2.78
N PRO A 62 -12.00 -18.72 2.48
CA PRO A 62 -11.30 -19.61 3.41
C PRO A 62 -9.86 -19.11 3.55
N VAL A 63 -9.48 -18.78 4.78
CA VAL A 63 -8.11 -18.38 5.15
C VAL A 63 -7.23 -19.62 5.26
#